data_AF-A0A960Y9P6-F1
#
_entry.id   AF-A0A960Y9P6-F1
#
_cell.length_a   1.000
_cell.length_b   1.000
_cell.length_c   1.000
_cell.angle_alpha   90.00
_cell.angle_beta   90.00
_cell.angle_gamma   90.00
#
_symmetry.space_group_name_H-M   'P 1'
#
loop_
_entity.id
_entity.type
_entity.pdbx_description
1 polymer ?
#
loop_
_entity_poly.entity_id
_entity_poly.type
_entity_poly.pdbx_seq_one_letter_code
_entity_poly.pdbx_strand_id
1 'polypeptide(L)'
;LDETFEVWTWAQLGIQAKPLGLLNVEGYFDGIREFIDHAVAEAFVKRTHADLLMIDTDIPALLDRLASAPPPPDEAKWLKP
;
A
#
# COMPACT_ATOMS: atom_id res chain seq x y z
N LEU A 1 9.28 10.22 1.47
CA LEU A 1 7.81 10.00 1.42
C LEU A 1 7.28 10.16 0.00
N ASP A 2 7.66 11.22 -0.72
CA ASP A 2 7.23 11.47 -2.10
C ASP A 2 7.34 10.24 -3.03
N GLU A 3 8.54 9.65 -3.12
CA GLU A 3 8.79 8.42 -3.91
C GLU A 3 7.90 7.24 -3.48
N THR A 4 7.64 7.08 -2.18
CA THR A 4 6.76 6.02 -1.67
C THR A 4 5.33 6.21 -2.14
N PHE A 5 4.80 7.43 -2.06
CA PHE A 5 3.45 7.75 -2.50
C PHE A 5 3.31 7.67 -4.02
N GLU A 6 4.36 8.03 -4.78
CA GLU A 6 4.38 7.87 -6.23
C GLU A 6 4.31 6.39 -6.63
N VAL A 7 5.20 5.55 -6.09
CA VAL A 7 5.21 4.10 -6.39
C VAL A 7 3.93 3.41 -5.91
N TRP A 8 3.37 3.85 -4.78
CA TRP A 8 2.07 3.37 -4.30
C TRP A 8 0.94 3.75 -5.26
N THR A 9 0.94 4.98 -5.78
CA THR A 9 -0.03 5.43 -6.80
C THR A 9 0.11 4.61 -8.08
N TRP A 10 1.33 4.31 -8.53
CA TRP A 10 1.54 3.43 -9.69
C TRP A 10 1.01 2.02 -9.47
N ALA A 11 1.11 1.50 -8.24
CA ALA A 11 0.51 0.20 -7.89
C ALA A 11 -1.03 0.26 -7.95
N GLN A 12 -1.63 1.35 -7.46
CA GLN A 12 -3.09 1.56 -7.55
C GLN A 12 -3.57 1.65 -9.00
N LEU A 13 -2.79 2.29 -9.88
CA LEU A 13 -3.11 2.41 -11.31
C LEU A 13 -2.78 1.16 -12.13
N GLY A 14 -2.24 0.10 -11.50
CA GLY A 14 -1.82 -1.12 -12.19
C GLY A 14 -0.61 -0.94 -13.12
N ILE A 15 0.13 0.18 -13.02
CA ILE A 15 1.33 0.46 -13.83
C ILE A 15 2.49 -0.45 -13.43
N GLN A 16 2.54 -0.83 -12.15
CA GLN A 16 3.58 -1.69 -11.60
C GLN A 16 2.98 -2.66 -10.57
N ALA A 17 3.51 -3.88 -10.48
CA ALA A 17 2.98 -4.94 -9.62
C ALA A 17 3.97 -5.42 -8.55
N LYS A 18 5.07 -4.69 -8.32
CA LYS A 18 6.01 -5.02 -7.24
C LYS A 18 5.38 -4.61 -5.91
N PRO A 19 5.46 -5.48 -4.89
CA PRO A 19 4.91 -5.20 -3.57
C PRO A 19 5.70 -4.09 -2.88
N LEU A 20 5.02 -3.30 -2.05
CA LEU A 20 5.59 -2.14 -1.37
C LEU A 20 5.47 -2.29 0.15
N GLY A 21 6.57 -2.01 0.85
CA GLY A 21 6.67 -2.20 2.29
C GLY A 21 7.45 -1.09 2.98
N LEU A 22 7.01 -0.69 4.17
CA LEU A 22 7.71 0.20 5.10
C LEU A 22 8.03 -0.56 6.39
N LEU A 23 9.31 -0.58 6.76
CA LEU A 23 9.74 -1.07 8.06
C LEU A 23 9.52 0.03 9.12
N ASN A 24 8.62 -0.22 10.05
CA ASN A 24 8.22 0.71 11.09
C ASN A 24 9.09 0.58 12.34
N VAL A 25 10.26 1.21 12.31
CA VAL A 25 11.19 1.21 13.45
C VAL A 25 10.71 2.19 14.51
N GLU A 26 10.51 1.71 15.73
CA GLU A 26 10.10 2.52 16.90
C GLU A 26 8.85 3.40 16.65
N GLY A 27 7.94 2.97 15.78
CA GLY A 27 6.69 3.70 15.50
C GLY A 27 6.86 4.90 14.56
N TYR A 28 8.00 5.04 13.88
CA TYR A 28 8.27 6.17 12.98
C TYR A 28 7.17 6.40 11.92
N PHE A 29 6.54 5.33 11.41
CA PHE A 29 5.48 5.36 10.40
C PHE A 29 4.06 5.24 10.97
N ASP A 30 3.87 5.31 12.28
CA ASP A 30 2.52 5.23 12.89
C ASP A 30 1.60 6.33 12.36
N GLY A 31 2.10 7.56 12.24
CA GLY A 31 1.33 8.67 11.67
C GLY A 31 0.94 8.47 10.21
N ILE A 32 1.74 7.74 9.43
CA ILE A 32 1.37 7.38 8.04
C ILE A 32 0.26 6.34 8.04
N ARG A 33 0.35 5.34 8.92
CA ARG A 33 -0.70 4.33 9.08
C ARG A 33 -2.03 4.96 9.47
N GLU A 34 -2.02 5.86 10.46
CA GLU A 34 -3.20 6.60 10.91
C GLU A 34 -3.78 7.49 9.81
N PHE A 35 -2.93 8.19 9.06
CA PHE A 35 -3.35 9.03 7.93
C PHE A 35 -4.04 8.20 6.84
N ILE A 36 -3.48 7.05 6.47
CA ILE A 36 -4.07 6.15 5.46
C ILE A 36 -5.41 5.59 5.98
N ASP A 37 -5.47 5.17 7.23
CA ASP A 37 -6.72 4.66 7.82
C ASP A 37 -7.81 5.73 7.86
N HIS A 38 -7.46 6.99 8.15
CA HIS A 38 -8.38 8.12 8.05
C HIS A 38 -8.85 8.35 6.61
N ALA A 39 -7.93 8.34 5.63
CA ALA A 39 -8.28 8.49 4.22
C ALA A 39 -9.20 7.37 3.71
N VAL A 40 -9.08 6.15 4.25
CA VAL A 40 -10.02 5.06 3.98
C VAL A 40 -11.37 5.33 4.64
N ALA A 41 -11.40 5.79 5.89
CA ALA A 41 -12.65 6.11 6.60
C ALA A 41 -13.46 7.21 5.89
N GLU A 42 -12.78 8.22 5.35
CA GLU A 42 -13.37 9.32 4.57
C GLU A 42 -13.61 8.96 3.09
N ALA A 43 -13.43 7.69 2.71
CA ALA A 43 -13.63 7.16 1.36
C ALA A 43 -12.78 7.82 0.24
N PHE A 44 -11.67 8.48 0.59
CA PHE A 44 -10.68 8.96 -0.37
C PHE A 44 -9.81 7.81 -0.92
N VAL A 45 -9.60 6.76 -0.12
CA VAL A 45 -8.80 5.59 -0.50
C VAL A 45 -9.61 4.32 -0.28
N LYS A 46 -9.65 3.42 -1.28
CA LYS A 46 -10.26 2.09 -1.10
C LYS A 46 -9.38 1.26 -0.15
N ARG A 47 -9.99 0.46 0.74
CA ARG A 47 -9.23 -0.47 1.61
C ARG A 47 -8.26 -1.35 0.82
N THR A 48 -8.70 -1.87 -0.33
CA THR A 48 -7.86 -2.69 -1.23
C THR A 48 -6.63 -1.96 -1.77
N HIS A 49 -6.67 -0.62 -1.87
CA HIS A 49 -5.51 0.20 -2.25
C HIS A 49 -4.61 0.51 -1.05
N ALA A 50 -5.20 0.75 0.13
CA ALA A 50 -4.44 0.88 1.37
C ALA A 50 -3.60 -0.37 1.67
N ASP A 51 -4.17 -1.55 1.44
CA ASP A 51 -3.50 -2.83 1.69
C ASP A 51 -2.30 -3.09 0.75
N LEU A 52 -2.12 -2.31 -0.32
CA LEU A 52 -0.94 -2.38 -1.20
C LEU A 52 0.34 -1.85 -0.53
N LEU A 53 0.21 -1.02 0.51
CA LEU A 53 1.33 -0.50 1.28
C LEU A 53 1.41 -1.26 2.62
N MET A 54 2.34 -2.22 2.69
CA MET A 54 2.56 -2.98 3.91
C MET A 54 3.39 -2.17 4.90
N ILE A 55 2.96 -2.11 6.15
CA ILE A 55 3.71 -1.47 7.23
C ILE A 55 3.86 -2.51 8.34
N ASP A 56 5.09 -2.81 8.71
CA ASP A 56 5.40 -3.86 9.70
C ASP A 56 6.63 -3.47 10.53
N THR A 57 6.71 -3.94 11.76
CA THR A 57 7.84 -3.68 12.66
C THR A 57 8.90 -4.78 12.61
N ASP A 58 8.54 -5.96 12.09
CA ASP A 58 9.41 -7.13 11.99
C ASP A 58 9.91 -7.36 10.56
N ILE A 59 11.23 -7.47 10.39
CA ILE A 59 11.87 -7.63 9.07
C ILE A 59 11.48 -8.97 8.41
N PRO A 60 11.64 -10.14 9.07
CA PRO A 60 11.19 -11.41 8.51
C PRO A 60 9.73 -11.40 8.06
N ALA A 61 8.82 -10.93 8.92
CA ALA A 61 7.40 -10.87 8.60
C ALA A 61 7.12 -9.95 7.39
N LEU A 62 7.78 -8.79 7.33
CA LEU A 62 7.64 -7.90 6.18
C LEU A 62 8.12 -8.56 4.89
N LEU A 63 9.29 -9.20 4.91
CA LEU A 63 9.85 -9.88 3.74
C LEU A 63 8.97 -11.04 3.26
N ASP A 64 8.45 -11.85 4.17
CA ASP A 64 7.54 -12.96 3.85
C ASP A 64 6.24 -12.45 3.22
N ARG A 65 5.69 -11.35 3.74
CA ARG A 65 4.49 -10.70 3.19
C ARG A 65 4.74 -10.11 1.82
N LEU A 66 5.89 -9.46 1.60
CA LEU A 66 6.27 -8.95 0.28
C LEU A 66 6.43 -10.11 -0.72
N ALA A 67 7.10 -11.20 -0.34
CA ALA A 67 7.31 -12.35 -1.23
C ALA A 67 6.01 -13.08 -1.61
N SER A 68 5.00 -13.05 -0.74
CA SER A 68 3.69 -13.70 -0.93
C SER A 68 2.58 -12.77 -1.43
N ALA A 69 2.89 -11.50 -1.67
CA ALA A 69 1.90 -10.49 -2.03
C ALA A 69 1.21 -10.81 -3.37
N PRO A 70 -0.13 -10.75 -3.44
CA PRO A 70 -0.83 -10.82 -4.72
C PRO A 70 -0.54 -9.55 -5.55
N PRO A 71 -0.66 -9.62 -6.88
CA PRO A 71 -0.58 -8.43 -7.72
C PRO A 71 -1.69 -7.43 -7.34
N PRO A 72 -1.52 -6.13 -7.64
CA PRO A 72 -2.55 -5.14 -7.39
C PRO A 72 -3.88 -5.49 -8.06
N PRO A 73 -5.02 -5.10 -7.46
CA PRO A 73 -6.33 -5.31 -8.08
C PRO A 73 -6.39 -4.73 -9.50
N ASP A 74 -7.03 -5.47 -10.41
CA ASP A 74 -7.22 -5.00 -11.78
C ASP A 74 -8.28 -3.88 -11.83
N GLU A 75 -7.81 -2.62 -11.93
CA GLU A 75 -8.66 -1.44 -12.10
C GLU A 75 -9.22 -1.32 -13.53
N ALA A 76 -8.80 -2.14 -14.51
CA ALA A 76 -9.40 -2.17 -15.86
C ALA A 76 -10.88 -2.59 -15.85
N LYS A 77 -11.40 -3.01 -14.70
CA LYS A 77 -12.84 -3.21 -14.49
C LYS A 77 -13.66 -1.90 -14.50
N TRP A 78 -13.04 -0.74 -14.27
CA TRP A 78 -13.68 0.58 -14.25
C TRP A 78 -13.49 1.40 -15.53
N LEU A 79 -12.56 1.00 -16.40
CA LEU A 79 -12.31 1.61 -17.71
C LEU A 79 -13.14 0.98 -18.84
N LYS A 80 -13.94 -0.04 -18.52
CA LYS A 80 -14.94 -0.57 -19.44
C LYS A 80 -16.20 0.31 -19.35
N PRO A 81 -16.68 0.85 -20.48
CA PRO A 81 -17.87 1.70 -20.52
C PRO A 81 -19.11 1.00 -20.00
#